data_AF-A0A5J4S419-F1
#
_entry.id   AF-A0A5J4S419-F1
#
_cell.length_a   1.000
_cell.length_b   1.000
_cell.length_c   1.000
_cell.angle_alpha   90.00
_cell.angle_beta   90.00
_cell.angle_gamma   90.00
#
_symmetry.space_group_name_H-M   'P 1'
#
loop_
_entity.id
_entity.type
_entity.pdbx_description
1 polymer ?
#
loop_
_entity_poly.entity_id
_entity_poly.type
_entity_poly.pdbx_seq_one_letter_code
_entity_poly.pdbx_strand_id
1 'polypeptide(L)'
;MTSNTILDRMSKQANELAALISTGKTATSKSRTTTALNSFLQQMQFSHIANVYTILKRFVIGTFEEKSRKKSYYNFFMKYNLGGPRVYLTKSEATVKACVVAPYTISQGSLQSIEMTQSAGMLVTSIRLPQGFDITATTTVGEVSLALIKQNASMQKGDQLSLVHLVQTITGEKNIPRVLLRLHEFVLNPASQTIFYDQIPKALFTVNGGYVSTDANAEAGGIAYVLSRREGSKLLVSTQTITLTPGNTIYKKYSSEEKKQEALESYGIVTRILFADPEKPTTKQDPEDEYFAISSVTLNGAPIGEGSGELGITSGDVLEIKGSKLTEVELKANITIGGPTSNPITLNLSGLGNVTTSSESSIIIHITITGDIDYLLRSDNSAIVYNFC
;
A
#
# COMPACT_ATOMS: atom_id res chain seq x y z
N MET A 1 35.08 -10.58 8.03
CA MET A 1 34.35 -9.55 8.81
C MET A 1 32.97 -9.41 8.19
N THR A 2 31.93 -9.97 8.80
CA THR A 2 30.55 -9.82 8.36
C THR A 2 30.12 -8.36 8.58
N SER A 3 30.01 -7.60 7.49
CA SER A 3 29.52 -6.23 7.51
C SER A 3 28.04 -6.25 7.91
N ASN A 4 27.74 -6.15 9.21
CA ASN A 4 26.37 -6.03 9.72
C ASN A 4 25.68 -4.82 9.09
N THR A 5 24.74 -5.07 8.19
CA THR A 5 23.96 -4.03 7.52
C THR A 5 22.96 -3.39 8.49
N ILE A 6 22.38 -2.24 8.12
CA ILE A 6 21.33 -1.60 8.92
C ILE A 6 20.14 -2.55 9.12
N LEU A 7 19.81 -3.37 8.12
CA LEU A 7 18.72 -4.35 8.16
C LEU A 7 19.01 -5.51 9.10
N ASP A 8 20.28 -5.94 9.22
CA ASP A 8 20.69 -6.97 10.18
C ASP A 8 20.54 -6.46 11.61
N ARG A 9 20.93 -5.20 11.86
CA ARG A 9 20.75 -4.55 13.16
C ARG A 9 19.27 -4.41 13.52
N MET A 10 18.45 -3.98 12.56
CA MET A 10 17.00 -3.91 12.73
C MET A 10 16.40 -5.28 13.05
N SER A 11 16.79 -6.32 12.31
CA SER A 11 16.28 -7.69 12.56
C SER A 11 16.64 -8.17 13.97
N LYS A 12 17.85 -7.89 14.45
CA LYS A 12 18.26 -8.23 15.82
C LYS A 12 17.41 -7.50 16.87
N GLN A 13 17.22 -6.19 16.71
CA GLN A 13 16.43 -5.39 17.65
C GLN A 13 14.94 -5.77 17.62
N ALA A 14 14.43 -6.18 16.47
CA ALA A 14 13.07 -6.69 16.34
C ALA A 14 12.87 -7.98 17.15
N ASN A 15 13.83 -8.92 17.09
CA ASN A 15 13.81 -10.13 17.92
C ASN A 15 13.88 -9.82 19.42
N GLU A 16 14.74 -8.86 19.82
CA GLU A 16 14.82 -8.40 21.21
C GLU A 16 13.49 -7.75 21.68
N LEU A 17 12.86 -6.96 20.81
CA LEU A 17 11.56 -6.34 21.08
C LEU A 17 10.44 -7.38 21.18
N ALA A 18 10.40 -8.36 20.28
CA ALA A 18 9.43 -9.45 20.31
C ALA A 18 9.54 -10.27 21.61
N ALA A 19 10.75 -10.56 22.07
CA ALA A 19 11.00 -11.23 23.34
C ALA A 19 10.56 -10.39 24.56
N LEU A 20 10.71 -9.07 24.50
CA LEU A 20 10.21 -8.15 25.54
C LEU A 20 8.69 -8.10 25.59
N ILE A 21 8.03 -8.18 24.43
CA ILE A 21 6.57 -8.19 24.32
C ILE A 21 5.98 -9.51 24.83
N SER A 22 6.62 -10.65 24.55
CA SER A 22 6.13 -11.98 24.96
C SER A 22 6.27 -12.27 26.46
N THR A 23 7.25 -11.66 27.14
CA THR A 23 7.57 -11.96 28.55
C THR A 23 6.71 -11.21 29.58
N GLY A 24 5.81 -10.32 29.17
CA GLY A 24 4.69 -9.86 30.00
C GLY A 24 5.00 -9.22 31.37
N LYS A 25 6.20 -8.72 31.65
CA LYS A 25 6.52 -8.16 32.99
C LYS A 25 5.71 -6.90 33.28
N THR A 26 5.03 -6.87 34.42
CA THR A 26 4.04 -5.88 34.86
C THR A 26 4.63 -4.66 35.61
N ALA A 27 3.86 -3.56 35.58
CA ALA A 27 3.85 -2.37 36.44
C ALA A 27 4.87 -1.21 36.27
N THR A 28 6.01 -1.35 35.59
CA THR A 28 6.83 -0.19 35.13
C THR A 28 7.25 -0.28 33.66
N SER A 29 6.89 -1.37 32.99
CA SER A 29 7.43 -1.78 31.68
C SER A 29 6.70 -1.23 30.46
N LYS A 30 5.43 -0.80 30.57
CA LYS A 30 4.65 -0.27 29.43
C LYS A 30 5.41 0.88 28.73
N SER A 31 5.97 1.80 29.51
CA SER A 31 6.80 2.90 28.99
C SER A 31 8.03 2.39 28.23
N ARG A 32 8.72 1.36 28.75
CA ARG A 32 9.92 0.77 28.14
C ARG A 32 9.61 0.05 26.82
N THR A 33 8.49 -0.67 26.75
CA THR A 33 8.04 -1.35 25.51
C THR A 33 7.60 -0.35 24.45
N THR A 34 6.82 0.68 24.82
CA THR A 34 6.44 1.76 23.91
C THR A 34 7.67 2.54 23.41
N THR A 35 8.64 2.81 24.28
CA THR A 35 9.89 3.47 23.92
C THR A 35 10.72 2.62 22.94
N ALA A 36 10.81 1.31 23.18
CA ALA A 36 11.53 0.40 22.30
C ALA A 36 10.84 0.25 20.93
N LEU A 37 9.51 0.16 20.88
CA LEU A 37 8.73 0.16 19.63
C LEU A 37 8.91 1.46 18.85
N ASN A 38 8.81 2.62 19.52
CA ASN A 38 9.01 3.92 18.88
C ASN A 38 10.43 4.05 18.33
N SER A 39 11.43 3.56 19.05
CA SER A 39 12.82 3.52 18.58
C SER A 39 12.97 2.65 17.34
N PHE A 40 12.31 1.48 17.29
CA PHE A 40 12.33 0.61 16.12
C PHE A 40 11.65 1.24 14.90
N LEU A 41 10.47 1.84 15.08
CA LEU A 41 9.76 2.55 14.02
C LEU A 41 10.59 3.72 13.45
N GLN A 42 11.28 4.47 14.29
CA GLN A 42 12.20 5.52 13.84
C GLN A 42 13.35 4.95 12.99
N GLN A 43 13.87 3.77 13.34
CA GLN A 43 14.94 3.12 12.57
C GLN A 43 14.47 2.60 11.21
N MET A 44 13.23 2.09 11.12
CA MET A 44 12.60 1.78 9.84
C MET A 44 12.48 3.03 8.96
N GLN A 45 11.96 4.12 9.51
CA GLN A 45 11.85 5.40 8.80
C GLN A 45 13.23 5.91 8.37
N PHE A 46 14.26 5.74 9.20
CA PHE A 46 15.62 6.15 8.86
C PHE A 46 16.11 5.48 7.58
N SER A 47 15.97 4.15 7.45
CA SER A 47 16.41 3.41 6.27
C SER A 47 15.68 3.88 5.00
N HIS A 48 14.38 4.09 5.11
CA HIS A 48 13.55 4.62 4.03
C HIS A 48 13.98 6.02 3.59
N ILE A 49 14.09 6.97 4.53
CA ILE A 49 14.49 8.35 4.25
C ILE A 49 15.91 8.42 3.69
N ALA A 50 16.81 7.55 4.16
CA ALA A 50 18.15 7.45 3.59
C ALA A 50 18.11 7.03 2.11
N ASN A 51 17.25 6.07 1.74
CA ASN A 51 17.04 5.70 0.34
C ASN A 51 16.46 6.86 -0.48
N VAL A 52 15.46 7.59 0.04
CA VAL A 52 14.91 8.79 -0.61
C VAL A 52 16.01 9.84 -0.85
N TYR A 53 16.89 10.07 0.14
CA TYR A 53 18.03 10.97 -0.03
C TYR A 53 18.92 10.54 -1.18
N THR A 54 19.20 9.24 -1.36
CA THR A 54 20.06 8.80 -2.48
C THR A 54 19.49 9.19 -3.84
N ILE A 55 18.16 9.20 -3.97
CA ILE A 55 17.44 9.63 -5.18
C ILE A 55 17.50 11.15 -5.33
N LEU A 56 17.22 11.88 -4.24
CA LEU A 56 17.17 13.34 -4.21
C LEU A 56 18.53 14.03 -4.11
N LYS A 57 19.63 13.28 -3.93
CA LYS A 57 20.95 13.81 -3.61
C LYS A 57 21.41 14.90 -4.57
N ARG A 58 21.15 14.74 -5.87
CA ARG A 58 21.55 15.72 -6.89
C ARG A 58 20.87 17.07 -6.70
N PHE A 59 19.62 17.07 -6.22
CA PHE A 59 18.87 18.30 -5.94
C PHE A 59 19.20 18.88 -4.56
N VAL A 60 19.24 18.03 -3.52
CA VAL A 60 19.40 18.45 -2.12
C VAL A 60 20.74 19.12 -1.81
N ILE A 61 21.76 18.91 -2.64
CA ILE A 61 23.05 19.59 -2.49
C ILE A 61 22.87 21.07 -2.85
N GLY A 62 22.97 21.94 -1.85
CA GLY A 62 22.86 23.39 -2.04
C GLY A 62 21.53 23.98 -1.58
N THR A 63 20.54 23.15 -1.22
CA THR A 63 19.17 23.62 -0.93
C THR A 63 18.89 23.87 0.57
N PHE A 64 19.94 23.90 1.39
CA PHE A 64 19.85 24.19 2.83
C PHE A 64 20.81 25.34 3.16
N GLU A 65 20.28 26.55 3.40
CA GLU A 65 21.09 27.76 3.63
C GLU A 65 21.87 27.69 4.95
N GLU A 66 21.26 27.17 6.02
CA GLU A 66 21.84 27.09 7.36
C GLU A 66 22.94 26.03 7.50
N LYS A 67 23.48 25.51 6.38
CA LYS A 67 24.44 24.41 6.41
C LYS A 67 25.73 24.81 7.09
N SER A 68 25.90 24.40 8.34
CA SER A 68 27.18 24.53 9.04
C SER A 68 28.27 23.70 8.35
N ARG A 69 29.53 24.15 8.42
CA ARG A 69 30.68 23.44 7.82
C ARG A 69 30.82 22.00 8.35
N LYS A 70 30.39 21.74 9.58
CA LYS A 70 30.50 20.45 10.28
C LYS A 70 29.41 19.43 9.92
N LYS A 71 28.32 19.83 9.26
CA LYS A 71 27.19 18.94 8.92
C LYS A 71 27.04 18.82 7.40
N SER A 72 26.76 17.60 6.92
CA SER A 72 26.50 17.33 5.51
C SER A 72 25.04 17.66 5.13
N TYR A 73 24.76 17.82 3.84
CA TYR A 73 23.38 17.96 3.35
C TYR A 73 22.52 16.73 3.70
N TYR A 74 23.13 15.53 3.76
CA TYR A 74 22.48 14.33 4.29
C TYR A 74 21.96 14.56 5.70
N ASN A 75 22.79 15.09 6.62
CA ASN A 75 22.38 15.31 8.00
C ASN A 75 21.21 16.30 8.10
N PHE A 76 21.17 17.33 7.25
CA PHE A 76 20.06 18.27 7.21
C PHE A 76 18.80 17.64 6.62
N PHE A 77 18.91 16.89 5.52
CA PHE A 77 17.78 16.17 4.95
C PHE A 77 17.18 15.18 5.98
N MET A 78 18.02 14.42 6.69
CA MET A 78 17.56 13.54 7.75
C MET A 78 16.91 14.33 8.90
N LYS A 79 17.49 15.45 9.33
CA LYS A 79 16.95 16.31 10.41
C LYS A 79 15.50 16.73 10.13
N TYR A 80 15.19 17.16 8.91
CA TYR A 80 13.86 17.70 8.58
C TYR A 80 12.84 16.63 8.22
N ASN A 81 13.26 15.40 7.92
CA ASN A 81 12.36 14.35 7.45
C ASN A 81 12.18 13.19 8.43
N LEU A 82 13.15 12.94 9.32
CA LEU A 82 13.04 11.84 10.29
C LEU A 82 11.93 12.13 11.31
N GLY A 83 10.94 11.24 11.40
CA GLY A 83 9.74 11.43 12.22
C GLY A 83 8.64 12.27 11.57
N GLY A 84 8.87 12.81 10.37
CA GLY A 84 7.88 13.57 9.59
C GLY A 84 7.00 12.64 8.75
N PRO A 85 7.34 12.39 7.47
CA PRO A 85 6.58 11.47 6.65
C PRO A 85 6.60 10.04 7.22
N ARG A 86 5.42 9.48 7.46
CA ARG A 86 5.27 8.11 7.96
C ARG A 86 5.21 7.16 6.78
N VAL A 87 6.23 6.35 6.62
CA VAL A 87 6.28 5.29 5.62
C VAL A 87 6.77 4.02 6.31
N TYR A 88 5.98 2.96 6.21
CA TYR A 88 6.30 1.65 6.76
C TYR A 88 6.54 0.66 5.63
N LEU A 89 7.71 0.03 5.65
CA LEU A 89 8.12 -0.97 4.66
C LEU A 89 8.33 -2.30 5.37
N THR A 90 7.85 -3.38 4.76
CA THR A 90 8.19 -4.73 5.24
C THR A 90 9.68 -5.01 5.10
N LYS A 91 10.17 -6.05 5.76
CA LYS A 91 11.57 -6.48 5.64
C LYS A 91 11.98 -6.79 4.21
N SER A 92 11.11 -7.44 3.44
CA SER A 92 11.38 -7.78 2.03
C SER A 92 11.43 -6.52 1.17
N GLU A 93 10.50 -5.58 1.35
CA GLU A 93 10.46 -4.28 0.67
C GLU A 93 11.70 -3.42 0.99
N ALA A 94 12.09 -3.34 2.27
CA ALA A 94 13.26 -2.59 2.70
C ALA A 94 14.56 -3.18 2.14
N THR A 95 14.65 -4.52 2.04
CA THR A 95 15.82 -5.24 1.48
C THR A 95 16.07 -4.86 0.02
N VAL A 96 15.00 -4.70 -0.76
CA VAL A 96 15.08 -4.28 -2.17
C VAL A 96 15.09 -2.75 -2.35
N LYS A 97 15.21 -2.00 -1.25
CA LYS A 97 15.21 -0.52 -1.22
C LYS A 97 13.95 0.08 -1.84
N ALA A 98 12.80 -0.49 -1.53
CA ALA A 98 11.51 0.12 -1.85
C ALA A 98 11.47 1.58 -1.41
N CYS A 99 10.79 2.42 -2.19
CA CYS A 99 10.75 3.85 -1.97
C CYS A 99 9.36 4.39 -2.36
N VAL A 100 8.86 5.29 -1.51
CA VAL A 100 7.51 5.85 -1.56
C VAL A 100 7.63 7.36 -1.58
N VAL A 101 6.93 8.01 -2.50
CA VAL A 101 6.83 9.46 -2.51
C VAL A 101 6.01 9.91 -1.31
N ALA A 102 6.54 10.85 -0.54
CA ALA A 102 5.91 11.40 0.65
C ALA A 102 6.22 12.91 0.75
N PRO A 103 5.58 13.65 1.68
CA PRO A 103 5.82 15.08 1.87
C PRO A 103 7.20 15.41 2.47
N TYR A 104 8.26 15.18 1.71
CA TYR A 104 9.63 15.43 2.15
C TYR A 104 9.96 16.92 2.09
N THR A 105 10.58 17.45 3.14
CA THR A 105 11.23 18.76 3.10
C THR A 105 12.53 18.64 2.31
N ILE A 106 12.61 19.32 1.16
CA ILE A 106 13.73 19.20 0.21
C ILE A 106 14.61 20.46 0.16
N SER A 107 14.11 21.58 0.68
CA SER A 107 14.86 22.82 0.79
C SER A 107 14.43 23.61 2.02
N GLN A 108 15.38 24.35 2.61
CA GLN A 108 15.17 25.25 3.73
C GLN A 108 16.04 26.49 3.54
N GLY A 109 15.38 27.64 3.52
CA GLY A 109 16.02 28.92 3.25
C GLY A 109 15.12 30.12 3.48
N SER A 110 15.63 31.28 3.08
CA SER A 110 15.11 32.60 3.43
C SER A 110 14.19 33.21 2.37
N LEU A 111 14.17 32.67 1.14
CA LEU A 111 13.23 33.14 0.12
C LEU A 111 11.81 32.68 0.45
N GLN A 112 10.82 33.43 -0.03
CA GLN A 112 9.41 33.12 0.17
C GLN A 112 9.07 31.72 -0.35
N SER A 113 8.46 30.91 0.52
CA SER A 113 7.92 29.59 0.14
C SER A 113 6.84 29.71 -0.93
N ILE A 114 6.74 28.67 -1.75
CA ILE A 114 5.71 28.57 -2.79
C ILE A 114 4.68 27.60 -2.25
N GLU A 115 3.54 28.13 -1.86
CA GLU A 115 2.46 27.31 -1.34
C GLU A 115 1.84 26.50 -2.48
N MET A 116 1.42 25.28 -2.17
CA MET A 116 0.77 24.39 -3.11
C MET A 116 -0.46 23.80 -2.46
N THR A 117 -1.58 23.87 -3.16
CA THR A 117 -2.86 23.31 -2.70
C THR A 117 -3.44 22.40 -3.76
N GLN A 118 -4.15 21.36 -3.34
CA GLN A 118 -4.92 20.52 -4.24
C GLN A 118 -6.25 21.20 -4.55
N SER A 119 -6.57 21.37 -5.83
CA SER A 119 -7.84 21.95 -6.28
C SER A 119 -8.26 21.28 -7.59
N ALA A 120 -9.51 20.79 -7.64
CA ALA A 120 -10.10 20.16 -8.82
C ALA A 120 -9.22 19.09 -9.51
N GLY A 121 -8.53 18.25 -8.72
CA GLY A 121 -7.66 17.18 -9.26
C GLY A 121 -6.29 17.66 -9.76
N MET A 122 -5.93 18.93 -9.55
CA MET A 122 -4.65 19.53 -9.90
C MET A 122 -3.94 20.08 -8.67
N LEU A 123 -2.65 20.36 -8.80
CA LEU A 123 -1.90 21.18 -7.84
C LEU A 123 -1.87 22.62 -8.34
N VAL A 124 -2.31 23.55 -7.50
CA VAL A 124 -2.27 24.99 -7.76
C VAL A 124 -1.26 25.62 -6.82
N THR A 125 -0.35 26.41 -7.38
CA THR A 125 0.71 27.09 -6.62
C THR A 125 0.29 28.51 -6.24
N SER A 126 1.00 29.13 -5.28
CA SER A 126 0.87 30.56 -4.99
C SER A 126 1.52 31.48 -6.04
N ILE A 127 2.16 30.93 -7.09
CA ILE A 127 2.81 31.71 -8.15
C ILE A 127 1.75 32.29 -9.06
N ARG A 128 1.77 33.62 -9.24
CA ARG A 128 0.80 34.37 -10.04
C ARG A 128 1.32 34.68 -11.44
N LEU A 129 0.40 34.75 -12.38
CA LEU A 129 0.57 35.26 -13.74
C LEU A 129 -0.53 36.29 -14.02
N PRO A 130 -0.35 37.20 -14.98
CA PRO A 130 -1.37 38.18 -15.35
C PRO A 130 -2.68 37.49 -15.72
N GLN A 131 -3.82 38.12 -15.41
CA GLN A 131 -5.11 37.58 -15.80
C GLN A 131 -5.21 37.44 -17.33
N GLY A 132 -5.65 36.29 -17.81
CA GLY A 132 -5.72 35.98 -19.25
C GLY A 132 -4.38 35.68 -19.91
N PHE A 133 -3.29 35.54 -19.13
CA PHE A 133 -2.00 35.10 -19.66
C PHE A 133 -2.02 33.60 -19.89
N ASP A 134 -1.90 33.19 -21.16
CA ASP A 134 -1.79 31.79 -21.55
C ASP A 134 -0.41 31.50 -22.13
N ILE A 135 0.14 30.34 -21.78
CA ILE A 135 1.38 29.85 -22.34
C ILE A 135 1.04 28.93 -23.52
N THR A 136 1.46 29.33 -24.71
CA THR A 136 1.22 28.63 -25.97
C THR A 136 2.51 27.94 -26.47
N ALA A 137 2.43 27.23 -27.59
CA ALA A 137 3.59 26.54 -28.18
C ALA A 137 4.71 27.49 -28.64
N THR A 138 4.42 28.78 -28.84
CA THR A 138 5.41 29.79 -29.27
C THR A 138 5.84 30.71 -28.14
N THR A 139 5.23 30.60 -26.95
CA THR A 139 5.55 31.47 -25.82
C THR A 139 6.97 31.20 -25.34
N THR A 140 7.75 32.27 -25.21
CA THR A 140 9.16 32.23 -24.83
C THR A 140 9.35 32.25 -23.31
N VAL A 141 10.52 31.79 -22.86
CA VAL A 141 10.96 31.96 -21.47
C VAL A 141 11.03 33.44 -21.09
N GLY A 142 11.36 34.35 -22.02
CA GLY A 142 11.38 35.79 -21.78
C GLY A 142 10.01 36.35 -21.41
N GLU A 143 8.96 35.98 -22.15
CA GLU A 143 7.59 36.39 -21.88
C GLU A 143 7.08 35.85 -20.53
N VAL A 144 7.32 34.56 -20.25
CA VAL A 144 6.96 33.96 -18.95
C VAL A 144 7.72 34.62 -17.81
N SER A 145 9.02 34.90 -17.99
CA SER A 145 9.84 35.58 -16.98
C SER A 145 9.31 36.97 -16.65
N LEU A 146 8.95 37.77 -17.67
CA LEU A 146 8.36 39.09 -17.48
C LEU A 146 7.03 39.01 -16.73
N ALA A 147 6.18 38.06 -17.10
CA ALA A 147 4.89 37.83 -16.45
C ALA A 147 5.06 37.47 -14.96
N LEU A 148 6.00 36.57 -14.65
CA LEU A 148 6.29 36.14 -13.28
C LEU A 148 6.85 37.28 -12.42
N ILE A 149 7.88 37.99 -12.92
CA ILE A 149 8.51 39.11 -12.17
C ILE A 149 7.50 40.22 -11.90
N LYS A 150 6.61 40.51 -12.86
CA LYS A 150 5.61 41.57 -12.71
C LYS A 150 4.55 41.26 -11.65
N GLN A 151 4.20 39.98 -11.47
CA GLN A 151 3.09 39.58 -10.59
C GLN A 151 3.55 39.07 -9.22
N ASN A 152 4.81 38.70 -9.06
CA ASN A 152 5.34 38.10 -7.84
C ASN A 152 6.47 38.97 -7.30
N ALA A 153 6.17 39.80 -6.28
CA ALA A 153 7.12 40.76 -5.71
C ALA A 153 8.41 40.13 -5.15
N SER A 154 8.37 38.83 -4.80
CA SER A 154 9.53 38.08 -4.31
C SER A 154 10.45 37.58 -5.43
N MET A 155 10.01 37.60 -6.69
CA MET A 155 10.77 37.11 -7.85
C MET A 155 11.43 38.26 -8.61
N GLN A 156 12.66 38.05 -9.05
CA GLN A 156 13.41 39.04 -9.83
C GLN A 156 14.19 38.39 -10.98
N LYS A 157 14.69 39.23 -11.89
CA LYS A 157 15.56 38.79 -12.98
C LYS A 157 16.78 38.05 -12.41
N GLY A 158 17.07 36.87 -12.98
CA GLY A 158 18.18 36.02 -12.58
C GLY A 158 17.85 35.00 -11.49
N ASP A 159 16.67 35.03 -10.89
CA ASP A 159 16.20 33.94 -10.05
C ASP A 159 15.99 32.67 -10.87
N GLN A 160 16.20 31.51 -10.28
CA GLN A 160 15.93 30.22 -10.90
C GLN A 160 14.74 29.55 -10.21
N LEU A 161 13.78 29.08 -11.02
CA LEU A 161 12.69 28.23 -10.56
C LEU A 161 12.98 26.77 -10.96
N SER A 162 13.06 25.90 -9.96
CA SER A 162 13.34 24.47 -10.15
C SER A 162 12.12 23.64 -9.76
N LEU A 163 11.63 22.83 -10.69
CA LEU A 163 10.50 21.93 -10.52
C LEU A 163 11.05 20.54 -10.17
N VAL A 164 10.78 20.11 -8.95
CA VAL A 164 11.15 18.80 -8.43
C VAL A 164 9.94 17.89 -8.53
N HIS A 165 9.97 16.97 -9.49
CA HIS A 165 8.89 16.02 -9.72
C HIS A 165 9.35 14.61 -9.34
N LEU A 166 8.70 14.06 -8.31
CA LEU A 166 8.88 12.69 -7.85
C LEU A 166 7.72 11.85 -8.39
N VAL A 167 8.03 10.95 -9.33
CA VAL A 167 7.05 10.03 -9.92
C VAL A 167 7.05 8.74 -9.11
N GLN A 168 5.87 8.36 -8.61
CA GLN A 168 5.65 7.08 -7.97
C GLN A 168 5.42 6.02 -9.04
N THR A 169 6.24 4.97 -9.00
CA THR A 169 6.14 3.81 -9.89
C THR A 169 6.00 2.53 -9.07
N ILE A 170 5.46 1.50 -9.69
CA ILE A 170 5.35 0.15 -9.13
C ILE A 170 6.06 -0.78 -10.12
N THR A 171 6.98 -1.60 -9.64
CA THR A 171 7.80 -2.46 -10.51
C THR A 171 7.89 -3.88 -9.98
N GLY A 172 7.94 -4.83 -10.92
CA GLY A 172 8.11 -6.26 -10.65
C GLY A 172 6.86 -6.97 -10.13
N GLU A 173 6.93 -8.29 -10.06
CA GLU A 173 5.81 -9.18 -9.69
C GLU A 173 5.25 -8.90 -8.29
N LYS A 174 6.09 -8.40 -7.37
CA LYS A 174 5.71 -8.10 -5.98
C LYS A 174 5.19 -6.67 -5.77
N ASN A 175 4.90 -5.93 -6.85
CA ASN A 175 4.40 -4.56 -6.78
C ASN A 175 5.24 -3.63 -5.88
N ILE A 176 6.57 -3.66 -6.04
CA ILE A 176 7.49 -2.89 -5.20
C ILE A 176 7.43 -1.41 -5.59
N PRO A 177 7.16 -0.49 -4.64
CA PRO A 177 7.11 0.94 -4.94
C PRO A 177 8.52 1.48 -5.16
N ARG A 178 8.68 2.28 -6.20
CA ARG A 178 9.91 3.01 -6.53
C ARG A 178 9.61 4.46 -6.85
N VAL A 179 10.61 5.31 -6.65
CA VAL A 179 10.52 6.73 -6.96
C VAL A 179 11.50 7.07 -8.08
N LEU A 180 11.00 7.76 -9.11
CA LEU A 180 11.80 8.36 -10.16
C LEU A 180 11.83 9.88 -9.94
N LEU A 181 13.03 10.47 -9.98
CA LEU A 181 13.22 11.91 -9.91
C LEU A 181 13.32 12.50 -11.32
N ARG A 182 12.44 13.46 -11.63
CA ARG A 182 12.52 14.34 -12.79
C ARG A 182 12.74 15.78 -12.30
N LEU A 183 13.76 16.43 -12.84
CA LEU A 183 14.12 17.80 -12.50
C LEU A 183 13.99 18.65 -13.76
N HIS A 184 13.31 19.78 -13.63
CA HIS A 184 13.21 20.79 -14.66
C HIS A 184 13.55 22.14 -14.03
N GLU A 185 14.24 23.01 -14.74
CA GLU A 185 14.63 24.31 -14.21
C GLU A 185 14.68 25.34 -15.33
N PHE A 186 14.41 26.59 -14.98
CA PHE A 186 14.62 27.72 -15.86
C PHE A 186 14.97 28.96 -15.04
N VAL A 187 15.78 29.84 -15.64
CA VAL A 187 16.17 31.12 -15.05
C VAL A 187 15.22 32.20 -15.56
N LEU A 188 14.77 33.08 -14.67
CA LEU A 188 13.95 34.24 -14.99
C LEU A 188 14.78 35.25 -15.79
N ASN A 189 14.73 35.13 -17.12
CA ASN A 189 15.45 35.97 -18.06
C ASN A 189 14.50 36.59 -19.08
N PRO A 190 14.04 37.84 -18.85
CA PRO A 190 13.18 38.59 -19.78
C PRO A 190 13.67 38.70 -21.23
N ALA A 191 14.96 38.55 -21.48
CA ALA A 191 15.53 38.65 -22.83
C ALA A 191 15.56 37.30 -23.59
N SER A 192 15.20 36.19 -22.92
CA SER A 192 15.29 34.86 -23.51
C SER A 192 14.28 34.65 -24.64
N GLN A 193 14.75 34.18 -25.79
CA GLN A 193 13.93 33.83 -26.95
C GLN A 193 13.63 32.31 -27.04
N THR A 194 14.13 31.51 -26.10
CA THR A 194 13.87 30.07 -26.10
C THR A 194 12.39 29.80 -25.81
N ILE A 195 11.79 28.85 -26.54
CA ILE A 195 10.42 28.41 -26.30
C ILE A 195 10.33 27.78 -24.90
N PHE A 196 9.29 28.15 -24.14
CA PHE A 196 9.15 27.75 -22.74
C PHE A 196 8.89 26.25 -22.59
N TYR A 197 7.97 25.70 -23.37
CA TYR A 197 7.59 24.28 -23.28
C TYR A 197 8.61 23.30 -23.86
N ASP A 198 9.67 23.79 -24.53
CA ASP A 198 10.82 22.97 -24.89
C ASP A 198 11.69 22.64 -23.66
N GLN A 199 11.60 23.45 -22.60
CA GLN A 199 12.36 23.26 -21.36
C GLN A 199 11.51 22.67 -20.24
N ILE A 200 10.26 23.12 -20.13
CA ILE A 200 9.37 22.79 -19.02
C ILE A 200 8.18 21.98 -19.54
N PRO A 201 7.93 20.77 -19.01
CA PRO A 201 6.75 20.00 -19.42
C PRO A 201 5.47 20.76 -19.12
N LYS A 202 4.58 20.85 -20.11
CA LYS A 202 3.27 21.49 -19.97
C LYS A 202 2.48 20.95 -18.77
N ALA A 203 2.55 19.63 -18.52
CA ALA A 203 1.86 19.00 -17.40
C ALA A 203 2.26 19.53 -16.01
N LEU A 204 3.45 20.11 -15.90
CA LEU A 204 4.01 20.64 -14.65
C LEU A 204 3.97 22.17 -14.58
N PHE A 205 3.49 22.85 -15.62
CA PHE A 205 3.42 24.32 -15.63
C PHE A 205 2.34 24.79 -16.60
N THR A 206 1.10 24.82 -16.13
CA THR A 206 -0.05 25.40 -16.81
C THR A 206 -0.53 26.65 -16.09
N VAL A 207 -1.38 27.43 -16.74
CA VAL A 207 -2.04 28.59 -16.11
C VAL A 207 -3.50 28.25 -15.83
N ASN A 208 -3.92 28.42 -14.58
CA ASN A 208 -5.32 28.24 -14.17
C ASN A 208 -5.73 29.38 -13.26
N GLY A 209 -6.72 30.17 -13.69
CA GLY A 209 -7.23 31.31 -12.91
C GLY A 209 -6.15 32.35 -12.56
N GLY A 210 -5.12 32.50 -13.39
CA GLY A 210 -3.98 33.39 -13.13
C GLY A 210 -2.94 32.82 -12.17
N TYR A 211 -2.99 31.54 -11.82
CA TYR A 211 -1.97 30.85 -11.03
C TYR A 211 -1.27 29.78 -11.85
N VAL A 212 -0.01 29.50 -11.50
CA VAL A 212 0.69 28.33 -12.04
C VAL A 212 0.11 27.07 -11.40
N SER A 213 -0.24 26.09 -12.22
CA SER A 213 -0.79 24.80 -11.81
C SER A 213 -0.15 23.63 -12.55
N THR A 214 -0.42 22.43 -12.08
CA THR A 214 -0.26 21.21 -12.88
C THR A 214 -1.52 20.97 -13.72
N ASP A 215 -1.42 20.19 -14.78
CA ASP A 215 -2.61 19.65 -15.44
C ASP A 215 -3.02 18.29 -14.83
N ALA A 216 -4.11 17.72 -15.35
CA ALA A 216 -4.61 16.41 -14.94
C ALA A 216 -3.71 15.23 -15.38
N ASN A 217 -2.72 15.48 -16.25
CA ASN A 217 -1.78 14.46 -16.75
C ASN A 217 -0.52 14.36 -15.88
N ALA A 218 -0.40 15.18 -14.82
CA ALA A 218 0.68 15.05 -13.86
C ALA A 218 0.68 13.63 -13.26
N GLU A 219 1.81 12.94 -13.41
CA GLU A 219 1.95 11.56 -12.95
C GLU A 219 1.71 11.43 -11.43
N ALA A 220 1.26 10.25 -11.00
CA ALA A 220 1.07 9.97 -9.58
C ALA A 220 2.41 10.05 -8.84
N GLY A 221 2.45 10.76 -7.70
CA GLY A 221 3.69 11.02 -6.97
C GLY A 221 3.63 12.29 -6.16
N GLY A 222 4.54 13.23 -6.42
CA GLY A 222 4.62 14.50 -5.71
C GLY A 222 5.52 15.53 -6.38
N ILE A 223 5.19 16.80 -6.19
CA ILE A 223 5.82 17.94 -6.88
C ILE A 223 6.17 19.03 -5.85
N ALA A 224 7.29 19.73 -6.09
CA ALA A 224 7.61 20.99 -5.43
C ALA A 224 8.25 21.98 -6.42
N TYR A 225 8.00 23.26 -6.22
CA TYR A 225 8.63 24.35 -6.96
C TYR A 225 9.58 25.07 -6.03
N VAL A 226 10.88 25.10 -6.34
CA VAL A 226 11.90 25.71 -5.49
C VAL A 226 12.43 26.95 -6.18
N LEU A 227 12.27 28.11 -5.53
CA LEU A 227 12.86 29.36 -5.97
C LEU A 227 14.28 29.44 -5.41
N SER A 228 15.23 29.87 -6.22
CA SER A 228 16.60 30.10 -5.77
C SER A 228 17.19 31.37 -6.38
N ARG A 229 18.08 32.02 -5.63
CA ARG A 229 18.73 33.28 -5.98
C ARG A 229 20.18 33.24 -5.59
N ARG A 230 21.07 33.67 -6.49
CA ARG A 230 22.47 33.92 -6.14
C ARG A 230 22.64 35.38 -5.72
N GLU A 231 23.07 35.60 -4.48
CA GLU A 231 23.50 36.91 -3.97
C GLU A 231 24.99 36.86 -3.62
N GLY A 232 25.83 37.35 -4.55
CA GLY A 232 27.28 37.21 -4.45
C GLY A 232 27.70 35.74 -4.36
N SER A 233 28.37 35.35 -3.27
CA SER A 233 28.79 33.95 -3.03
C SER A 233 27.71 33.10 -2.35
N LYS A 234 26.57 33.67 -1.95
CA LYS A 234 25.51 32.97 -1.23
C LYS A 234 24.44 32.50 -2.21
N LEU A 235 23.93 31.29 -1.96
CA LEU A 235 22.73 30.77 -2.62
C LEU A 235 21.59 30.85 -1.62
N LEU A 236 20.59 31.68 -1.94
CA LEU A 236 19.33 31.74 -1.21
C LEU A 236 18.33 30.81 -1.90
N VAL A 237 17.48 30.14 -1.14
CA VAL A 237 16.47 29.21 -1.62
C VAL A 237 15.17 29.38 -0.84
N SER A 238 14.05 29.02 -1.45
CA SER A 238 12.78 28.95 -0.73
C SER A 238 12.69 27.67 0.09
N THR A 239 12.05 27.75 1.24
CA THR A 239 11.72 26.56 2.03
C THR A 239 10.61 25.77 1.35
N GLN A 240 10.83 24.50 1.00
CA GLN A 240 9.85 23.70 0.26
C GLN A 240 9.74 22.26 0.76
N THR A 241 8.48 21.79 0.71
CA THR A 241 8.08 20.42 0.99
C THR A 241 7.36 19.87 -0.23
N ILE A 242 7.60 18.59 -0.56
CA ILE A 242 6.90 17.89 -1.64
C ILE A 242 5.40 17.87 -1.34
N THR A 243 4.59 18.30 -2.31
CA THR A 243 3.13 18.17 -2.26
C THR A 243 2.72 16.97 -3.10
N LEU A 244 1.92 16.07 -2.54
CA LEU A 244 1.49 14.87 -3.25
C LEU A 244 0.48 15.22 -4.34
N THR A 245 0.62 14.58 -5.49
CA THR A 245 -0.40 14.69 -6.54
C THR A 245 -1.67 13.94 -6.13
N PRO A 246 -2.87 14.37 -6.55
CA PRO A 246 -4.13 13.75 -6.15
C PRO A 246 -4.24 12.24 -6.45
N GLY A 247 -3.53 11.76 -7.47
CA GLY A 247 -3.49 10.33 -7.83
C GLY A 247 -2.58 9.45 -6.95
N ASN A 248 -1.86 10.00 -5.98
CA ASN A 248 -0.93 9.21 -5.16
C ASN A 248 -1.64 8.43 -4.04
N THR A 249 -2.12 7.24 -4.37
CA THR A 249 -2.70 6.28 -3.42
C THR A 249 -1.66 5.50 -2.63
N ILE A 250 -0.42 5.42 -3.14
CA ILE A 250 0.66 4.63 -2.54
C ILE A 250 1.08 5.21 -1.21
N TYR A 251 1.27 6.53 -1.09
CA TYR A 251 1.59 7.12 0.21
C TYR A 251 0.52 6.82 1.25
N LYS A 252 -0.76 6.94 0.90
CA LYS A 252 -1.87 6.62 1.80
C LYS A 252 -1.79 5.18 2.30
N LYS A 253 -1.57 4.22 1.41
CA LYS A 253 -1.36 2.80 1.79
C LYS A 253 -0.16 2.62 2.70
N TYR A 254 0.99 3.20 2.35
CA TYR A 254 2.24 2.97 3.07
C TYR A 254 2.40 3.76 4.37
N SER A 255 1.51 4.72 4.61
CA SER A 255 1.43 5.50 5.85
C SER A 255 0.37 4.98 6.83
N SER A 256 -0.40 3.95 6.44
CA SER A 256 -1.53 3.45 7.21
C SER A 256 -1.11 2.56 8.39
N GLU A 257 -2.01 2.41 9.38
CA GLU A 257 -1.76 1.53 10.52
C GLU A 257 -1.76 0.05 10.12
N GLU A 258 -2.51 -0.33 9.08
CA GLU A 258 -2.47 -1.70 8.52
C GLU A 258 -1.08 -2.01 7.96
N LYS A 259 -0.50 -1.10 7.16
CA LYS A 259 0.85 -1.32 6.61
C LYS A 259 1.93 -1.27 7.69
N LYS A 260 1.73 -0.45 8.73
CA LYS A 260 2.60 -0.45 9.92
C LYS A 260 2.59 -1.82 10.60
N GLN A 261 1.43 -2.42 10.80
CA GLN A 261 1.28 -3.73 11.42
C GLN A 261 1.92 -4.83 10.55
N GLU A 262 1.63 -4.84 9.24
CA GLU A 262 2.25 -5.77 8.26
C GLU A 262 3.79 -5.66 8.31
N ALA A 263 4.31 -4.43 8.37
CA ALA A 263 5.73 -4.21 8.46
C ALA A 263 6.30 -4.75 9.77
N LEU A 264 5.71 -4.45 10.93
CA LEU A 264 6.14 -4.97 12.23
C LEU A 264 6.19 -6.50 12.25
N GLU A 265 5.15 -7.15 11.75
CA GLU A 265 5.07 -8.62 11.63
C GLU A 265 6.19 -9.19 10.75
N SER A 266 6.50 -8.55 9.63
CA SER A 266 7.59 -8.99 8.73
C SER A 266 8.98 -8.94 9.37
N TYR A 267 9.16 -8.15 10.43
CA TYR A 267 10.39 -8.11 11.23
C TYR A 267 10.33 -9.02 12.46
N GLY A 268 9.23 -9.78 12.65
CA GLY A 268 9.03 -10.69 13.78
C GLY A 268 8.43 -10.02 15.02
N ILE A 269 8.00 -8.76 14.93
CA ILE A 269 7.33 -8.05 16.03
C ILE A 269 5.83 -8.35 15.93
N VAL A 270 5.42 -9.51 16.47
CA VAL A 270 4.00 -9.89 16.53
C VAL A 270 3.37 -9.20 17.75
N THR A 271 2.62 -8.14 17.50
CA THR A 271 1.74 -7.52 18.49
C THR A 271 0.57 -8.47 18.74
N ARG A 272 0.70 -9.36 19.74
CA ARG A 272 -0.38 -10.12 20.39
C ARG A 272 -1.51 -10.60 19.46
N ILE A 273 -1.36 -11.78 18.86
CA ILE A 273 -2.53 -12.66 18.71
C ILE A 273 -2.63 -13.46 20.01
N LEU A 274 -3.26 -12.86 21.02
CA LEU A 274 -3.62 -13.60 22.24
C LEU A 274 -4.94 -14.32 21.96
N PHE A 275 -4.85 -15.60 21.61
CA PHE A 275 -6.01 -16.47 21.42
C PHE A 275 -6.80 -16.73 22.72
N ALA A 276 -6.24 -16.36 23.87
CA ALA A 276 -6.79 -16.64 25.20
C ALA A 276 -7.28 -15.39 25.96
N ASP A 277 -7.46 -14.25 25.29
CA ASP A 277 -7.98 -13.02 25.92
C ASP A 277 -9.52 -12.94 25.75
N PRO A 278 -10.31 -13.09 26.83
CA PRO A 278 -11.77 -13.15 26.74
C PRO A 278 -12.44 -11.80 26.44
N GLU A 279 -11.73 -10.68 26.49
CA GLU A 279 -12.28 -9.33 26.20
C GLU A 279 -12.15 -8.93 24.72
N LYS A 280 -11.70 -9.84 23.85
CA LYS A 280 -11.49 -9.55 22.42
C LYS A 280 -12.82 -9.41 21.66
N PRO A 281 -12.99 -8.40 20.78
CA PRO A 281 -14.09 -8.37 19.82
C PRO A 281 -13.93 -9.50 18.79
N THR A 282 -15.04 -10.15 18.43
CA THR A 282 -15.07 -11.27 17.47
C THR A 282 -14.45 -10.84 16.14
N THR A 283 -13.29 -11.40 15.81
CA THR A 283 -12.66 -11.21 14.48
C THR A 283 -13.23 -12.25 13.51
N LYS A 284 -13.39 -11.87 12.24
CA LYS A 284 -13.77 -12.81 11.18
C LYS A 284 -12.69 -13.87 11.01
N GLN A 285 -13.10 -15.10 10.69
CA GLN A 285 -12.21 -16.21 10.37
C GLN A 285 -11.33 -15.86 9.17
N ASP A 286 -10.06 -16.27 9.20
CA ASP A 286 -9.17 -16.15 8.05
C ASP A 286 -9.74 -17.02 6.91
N PRO A 287 -9.89 -16.51 5.68
CA PRO A 287 -10.31 -17.33 4.54
C PRO A 287 -9.37 -18.52 4.25
N GLU A 288 -8.10 -18.48 4.65
CA GLU A 288 -7.20 -19.64 4.53
C GLU A 288 -7.48 -20.72 5.61
N ASP A 289 -8.07 -20.33 6.74
CA ASP A 289 -8.51 -21.21 7.84
C ASP A 289 -9.93 -21.78 7.62
N GLU A 290 -10.52 -21.63 6.44
CA GLU A 290 -11.81 -22.26 6.14
C GLU A 290 -11.61 -23.78 6.18
N TYR A 291 -12.29 -24.48 7.10
CA TYR A 291 -12.19 -25.93 7.23
C TYR A 291 -13.15 -26.60 6.26
N PHE A 292 -12.89 -27.88 5.95
CA PHE A 292 -13.87 -28.73 5.28
C PHE A 292 -15.20 -28.69 6.06
N ALA A 293 -16.28 -28.27 5.41
CA ALA A 293 -17.61 -28.26 5.99
C ALA A 293 -18.67 -28.43 4.91
N ILE A 294 -19.76 -29.15 5.23
CA ILE A 294 -20.99 -29.15 4.43
C ILE A 294 -21.92 -28.13 5.06
N SER A 295 -22.30 -27.11 4.30
CA SER A 295 -23.14 -26.00 4.77
C SER A 295 -24.62 -26.20 4.42
N SER A 296 -24.90 -26.95 3.34
CA SER A 296 -26.27 -27.31 3.00
C SER A 296 -26.33 -28.53 2.08
N VAL A 297 -27.35 -29.35 2.22
CA VAL A 297 -27.74 -30.38 1.27
C VAL A 297 -29.12 -30.05 0.73
N THR A 298 -29.33 -30.23 -0.57
CA THR A 298 -30.66 -30.06 -1.19
C THR A 298 -30.99 -31.25 -2.08
N LEU A 299 -32.24 -31.69 -2.06
CA LEU A 299 -32.79 -32.71 -2.96
C LEU A 299 -33.82 -32.04 -3.87
N ASN A 300 -33.61 -32.10 -5.18
CA ASN A 300 -34.46 -31.44 -6.18
C ASN A 300 -34.68 -29.93 -5.90
N GLY A 301 -33.66 -29.28 -5.34
CA GLY A 301 -33.69 -27.88 -4.93
C GLY A 301 -34.38 -27.60 -3.59
N ALA A 302 -34.97 -28.60 -2.93
CA ALA A 302 -35.52 -28.46 -1.58
C ALA A 302 -34.42 -28.71 -0.53
N PRO A 303 -34.24 -27.83 0.47
CA PRO A 303 -33.23 -28.00 1.51
C PRO A 303 -33.57 -29.19 2.41
N ILE A 304 -32.57 -30.03 2.65
CA ILE A 304 -32.59 -31.11 3.62
C ILE A 304 -31.71 -30.66 4.79
N GLY A 305 -32.23 -30.78 6.01
CA GLY A 305 -31.51 -30.43 7.24
C GLY A 305 -30.87 -31.67 7.87
N GLU A 306 -29.89 -31.45 8.75
CA GLU A 306 -29.38 -32.51 9.61
C GLU A 306 -30.46 -32.99 10.57
N GLY A 307 -30.51 -34.30 10.84
CA GLY A 307 -31.53 -34.91 11.72
C GLY A 307 -32.94 -34.92 11.14
N SER A 308 -33.09 -34.82 9.81
CA SER A 308 -34.37 -34.97 9.11
C SER A 308 -34.94 -36.40 9.12
N GLY A 309 -34.22 -37.38 9.68
CA GLY A 309 -34.40 -38.81 9.43
C GLY A 309 -33.71 -39.24 8.12
N GLU A 310 -34.00 -40.44 7.66
CA GLU A 310 -33.43 -41.00 6.42
C GLU A 310 -33.76 -40.13 5.19
N LEU A 311 -32.76 -39.85 4.34
CA LEU A 311 -32.96 -39.15 3.07
C LEU A 311 -33.28 -40.14 1.95
N GLY A 312 -34.56 -40.29 1.65
CA GLY A 312 -35.02 -41.08 0.50
C GLY A 312 -34.64 -40.43 -0.83
N ILE A 313 -33.90 -41.17 -1.66
CA ILE A 313 -33.51 -40.79 -3.02
C ILE A 313 -34.10 -41.77 -4.03
N THR A 314 -34.50 -41.27 -5.20
CA THR A 314 -35.01 -42.05 -6.32
C THR A 314 -34.23 -41.74 -7.59
N SER A 315 -34.09 -42.73 -8.49
CA SER A 315 -33.51 -42.52 -9.81
C SER A 315 -34.19 -41.36 -10.53
N GLY A 316 -33.41 -40.37 -10.97
CA GLY A 316 -33.89 -39.12 -11.58
C GLY A 316 -33.79 -37.90 -10.67
N ASP A 317 -33.58 -38.09 -9.36
CA ASP A 317 -33.37 -37.00 -8.42
C ASP A 317 -32.02 -36.29 -8.62
N VAL A 318 -31.96 -35.04 -8.18
CA VAL A 318 -30.73 -34.23 -8.16
C VAL A 318 -30.39 -33.89 -6.71
N LEU A 319 -29.27 -34.42 -6.24
CA LEU A 319 -28.71 -34.10 -4.92
C LEU A 319 -27.61 -33.05 -5.08
N GLU A 320 -27.74 -31.90 -4.43
CA GLU A 320 -26.70 -30.87 -4.40
C GLU A 320 -26.18 -30.70 -2.97
N ILE A 321 -24.86 -30.80 -2.82
CA ILE A 321 -24.11 -30.63 -1.58
C ILE A 321 -23.28 -29.36 -1.71
N LYS A 322 -23.50 -28.38 -0.84
CA LYS A 322 -22.70 -27.14 -0.77
C LYS A 322 -21.89 -27.09 0.50
N GLY A 323 -20.75 -26.42 0.40
CA GLY A 323 -19.79 -26.39 1.48
C GLY A 323 -18.50 -25.67 1.11
N SER A 324 -17.47 -25.95 1.88
CA SER A 324 -16.11 -25.44 1.72
C SER A 324 -15.15 -26.62 1.55
N LYS A 325 -14.17 -26.48 0.66
CA LYS A 325 -13.11 -27.47 0.40
C LYS A 325 -13.64 -28.88 0.06
N LEU A 326 -14.79 -28.95 -0.63
CA LEU A 326 -15.45 -30.21 -0.96
C LEU A 326 -14.64 -31.10 -1.93
N THR A 327 -13.64 -30.55 -2.61
CA THR A 327 -12.73 -31.26 -3.52
C THR A 327 -11.43 -31.73 -2.86
N GLU A 328 -11.11 -31.27 -1.65
CA GLU A 328 -9.90 -31.70 -0.93
C GLU A 328 -10.02 -33.14 -0.42
N VAL A 329 -11.25 -33.62 -0.21
CA VAL A 329 -11.55 -34.94 0.36
C VAL A 329 -12.71 -35.58 -0.38
N GLU A 330 -12.53 -36.82 -0.84
CA GLU A 330 -13.62 -37.57 -1.46
C GLU A 330 -14.71 -37.90 -0.42
N LEU A 331 -15.97 -37.72 -0.80
CA LEU A 331 -17.12 -38.06 0.04
C LEU A 331 -17.70 -39.44 -0.30
N LYS A 332 -18.28 -40.06 0.73
CA LYS A 332 -19.04 -41.30 0.66
C LYS A 332 -20.41 -41.11 1.31
N ALA A 333 -21.37 -41.90 0.89
CA ALA A 333 -22.69 -41.98 1.48
C ALA A 333 -22.89 -43.35 2.12
N ASN A 334 -23.45 -43.37 3.32
CA ASN A 334 -24.04 -44.55 3.91
C ASN A 334 -25.50 -44.63 3.45
N ILE A 335 -25.87 -45.72 2.79
CA ILE A 335 -27.15 -45.86 2.12
C ILE A 335 -27.71 -47.28 2.28
N THR A 336 -29.01 -47.36 2.49
CA THR A 336 -29.78 -48.61 2.46
C THR A 336 -30.47 -48.75 1.10
N ILE A 337 -30.16 -49.84 0.39
CA ILE A 337 -30.73 -50.13 -0.94
C ILE A 337 -31.55 -51.42 -0.84
N GLY A 338 -32.78 -51.41 -1.36
CA GLY A 338 -33.66 -52.59 -1.37
C GLY A 338 -34.71 -52.66 -0.25
N GLY A 339 -34.95 -51.55 0.45
CA GLY A 339 -36.04 -51.41 1.44
C GLY A 339 -35.61 -51.65 2.90
N PRO A 340 -36.54 -51.52 3.86
CA PRO A 340 -36.25 -51.31 5.28
C PRO A 340 -35.66 -52.50 6.04
N THR A 341 -35.55 -53.67 5.40
CA THR A 341 -34.90 -54.86 5.98
C THR A 341 -33.48 -55.09 5.45
N SER A 342 -32.99 -54.20 4.60
CA SER A 342 -31.64 -54.28 4.01
C SER A 342 -30.63 -53.63 4.95
N ASN A 343 -29.38 -54.11 4.94
CA ASN A 343 -28.32 -53.52 5.74
C ASN A 343 -27.71 -52.30 5.00
N PRO A 344 -27.42 -51.19 5.69
CA PRO A 344 -26.73 -50.06 5.10
C PRO A 344 -25.35 -50.44 4.57
N ILE A 345 -24.99 -49.87 3.42
CA ILE A 345 -23.67 -49.99 2.81
C ILE A 345 -23.04 -48.61 2.61
N THR A 346 -21.72 -48.55 2.58
CA THR A 346 -21.00 -47.30 2.30
C THR A 346 -20.51 -47.31 0.86
N LEU A 347 -20.91 -46.29 0.08
CA LEU A 347 -20.54 -46.13 -1.32
C LEU A 347 -19.89 -44.77 -1.56
N ASN A 348 -18.99 -44.69 -2.55
CA ASN A 348 -18.55 -43.39 -3.07
C ASN A 348 -19.75 -42.68 -3.71
N LEU A 349 -19.74 -41.35 -3.76
CA LEU A 349 -20.83 -40.58 -4.37
C LEU A 349 -21.10 -40.97 -5.84
N SER A 350 -20.07 -41.40 -6.59
CA SER A 350 -20.20 -41.93 -7.95
C SER A 350 -20.98 -43.25 -8.03
N GLY A 351 -21.12 -43.96 -6.91
CA GLY A 351 -21.98 -45.14 -6.80
C GLY A 351 -23.47 -44.80 -6.69
N LEU A 352 -23.82 -43.55 -6.36
CA LEU A 352 -25.21 -43.07 -6.31
C LEU A 352 -25.72 -42.61 -7.68
N GLY A 353 -24.82 -42.19 -8.56
CA GLY A 353 -25.16 -41.66 -9.88
C GLY A 353 -24.03 -40.83 -10.49
N ASN A 354 -24.37 -39.99 -11.47
CA ASN A 354 -23.38 -39.19 -12.18
C ASN A 354 -23.03 -37.93 -11.38
N VAL A 355 -21.76 -37.82 -10.98
CA VAL A 355 -21.25 -36.69 -10.18
C VAL A 355 -20.71 -35.60 -11.08
N THR A 356 -21.18 -34.37 -10.88
CA THR A 356 -20.67 -33.15 -11.50
C THR A 356 -20.18 -32.22 -10.40
N THR A 357 -18.87 -32.00 -10.34
CA THR A 357 -18.25 -31.02 -9.45
C THR A 357 -18.23 -29.67 -10.16
N SER A 358 -18.96 -28.69 -9.65
CA SER A 358 -19.06 -27.36 -10.26
C SER A 358 -18.02 -26.38 -9.71
N SER A 359 -17.50 -26.62 -8.50
CA SER A 359 -16.44 -25.84 -7.82
C SER A 359 -15.94 -26.58 -6.57
N GLU A 360 -14.97 -26.01 -5.85
CA GLU A 360 -14.56 -26.45 -4.50
C GLU A 360 -15.68 -26.28 -3.43
N SER A 361 -16.81 -25.68 -3.82
CA SER A 361 -17.92 -25.33 -2.93
C SER A 361 -19.25 -26.00 -3.26
N SER A 362 -19.33 -26.79 -4.35
CA SER A 362 -20.56 -27.50 -4.73
C SER A 362 -20.31 -28.82 -5.48
N ILE A 363 -20.97 -29.88 -5.02
CA ILE A 363 -21.05 -31.20 -5.65
C ILE A 363 -22.50 -31.45 -6.02
N ILE A 364 -22.76 -31.76 -7.30
CA ILE A 364 -24.10 -32.10 -7.81
C ILE A 364 -24.08 -33.55 -8.28
N ILE A 365 -25.05 -34.35 -7.84
CA ILE A 365 -25.20 -35.76 -8.20
C ILE A 365 -26.55 -35.96 -8.87
N HIS A 366 -26.51 -36.48 -10.09
CA HIS A 366 -27.69 -36.97 -10.79
C HIS A 366 -27.92 -38.44 -10.42
N ILE A 367 -28.89 -38.69 -9.55
CA ILE A 367 -29.14 -39.99 -8.93
C ILE A 367 -29.64 -41.01 -9.96
N THR A 368 -29.06 -42.21 -9.96
CA THR A 368 -29.44 -43.33 -10.84
C THR A 368 -29.94 -44.56 -10.08
N ILE A 369 -29.97 -44.51 -8.75
CA ILE A 369 -30.41 -45.60 -7.88
C ILE A 369 -31.53 -45.12 -6.94
N THR A 370 -32.26 -46.05 -6.33
CA THR A 370 -33.25 -45.75 -5.30
C THR A 370 -32.81 -46.36 -3.98
N GLY A 371 -32.88 -45.57 -2.90
CA GLY A 371 -32.51 -46.00 -1.56
C GLY A 371 -32.58 -44.85 -0.56
N ASP A 372 -32.21 -45.14 0.68
CA ASP A 372 -32.32 -44.20 1.80
C ASP A 372 -30.93 -43.89 2.34
N ILE A 373 -30.50 -42.62 2.26
CA ILE A 373 -29.19 -42.18 2.74
C ILE A 373 -29.29 -41.81 4.22
N ASP A 374 -28.46 -42.46 5.03
CA ASP A 374 -28.39 -42.22 6.47
C ASP A 374 -27.47 -41.04 6.80
N TYR A 375 -26.28 -41.00 6.19
CA TYR A 375 -25.30 -39.92 6.40
C TYR A 375 -24.22 -39.86 5.31
N LEU A 376 -23.57 -38.71 5.21
CA LEU A 376 -22.37 -38.46 4.42
C LEU A 376 -21.13 -38.53 5.29
N LEU A 377 -20.07 -39.14 4.77
CA LEU A 377 -18.80 -39.31 5.47
C LEU A 377 -17.61 -39.01 4.57
N ARG A 378 -16.52 -38.59 5.20
CA ARG A 378 -15.24 -38.39 4.51
C ARG A 378 -14.57 -39.72 4.22
N SER A 379 -13.99 -39.86 3.04
CA SER A 379 -13.33 -41.10 2.63
C SER A 379 -12.01 -41.36 3.34
N ASP A 380 -11.34 -40.31 3.82
CA ASP A 380 -10.00 -40.38 4.40
C ASP A 380 -10.00 -40.90 5.85
N ASN A 381 -10.99 -40.52 6.65
CA ASN A 381 -11.06 -40.86 8.07
C ASN A 381 -12.41 -41.45 8.51
N SER A 382 -13.36 -41.62 7.59
CA SER A 382 -14.74 -42.09 7.86
C SER A 382 -15.52 -41.22 8.84
N ALA A 383 -15.11 -39.97 9.06
CA ALA A 383 -15.85 -39.03 9.89
C ALA A 383 -17.17 -38.67 9.20
N ILE A 384 -18.26 -38.78 9.94
CA ILE A 384 -19.58 -38.32 9.50
C ILE A 384 -19.54 -36.79 9.43
N VAL A 385 -19.89 -36.24 8.28
CA VAL A 385 -19.84 -34.79 8.00
C VAL A 385 -21.22 -34.20 7.71
N TYR A 386 -22.22 -35.05 7.52
CA TYR A 386 -23.61 -34.64 7.44
C TYR A 386 -24.48 -35.84 7.81
N ASN A 387 -25.24 -35.74 8.91
CA ASN A 387 -26.09 -36.84 9.37
C ASN A 387 -27.56 -36.51 9.11
N PHE A 388 -28.22 -37.33 8.30
CA PHE A 388 -29.65 -37.15 8.05
C PHE A 388 -30.47 -37.73 9.21
N CYS A 389 -30.00 -38.80 9.86
CA CYS A 389 -30.72 -39.52 10.92
C CYS A 389 -30.64 -38.90 12.32
#